data_AF-A0A6J8A6C9-F1
#
_entry.id   AF-A0A6J8A6C9-F1
#
_cell.length_a   1.000
_cell.length_b   1.000
_cell.length_c   1.000
_cell.angle_alpha   90.00
_cell.angle_beta   90.00
_cell.angle_gamma   90.00
#
_symmetry.space_group_name_H-M   'P 1'
#
loop_
_entity.id
_entity.type
_entity.pdbx_description
1 polymer ?
#
loop_
_entity_poly.entity_id
_entity_poly.type
_entity_poly.pdbx_seq_one_letter_code
_entity_poly.pdbx_strand_id
1 'polypeptide(L)'
;MGSKISLVRGNNFIEKRKSKSHQQFQVLHTQWFNRMSSWFKWQGRILSSFRWPDIGIADYRNYEEEQVILLVSDPQLQGYQMEPPLPIGAFSRWDIDRYLTRTFGLAYNHVKPDIILFLGDLIDEGSTAVDEEYHYALQRFTDVFSAAQYTKKIFIPGDNDIGGEGRDFRTQKKVDRFVKSFENITGVTTFGFIDYIKVWL
;
A
#
# COMPACT_ATOMS: atom_id res chain seq x y z
N MET A 1 2.55 -3.96 27.92
CA MET A 1 3.38 -2.83 28.38
C MET A 1 3.17 -1.68 27.40
N GLY A 2 2.42 -0.65 27.80
CA GLY A 2 2.06 0.45 26.91
C GLY A 2 3.15 1.51 26.82
N SER A 3 3.55 1.87 25.61
CA SER A 3 4.48 2.97 25.34
C SER A 3 3.72 4.29 25.25
N LYS A 4 4.04 5.22 26.16
CA LYS A 4 3.65 6.63 26.10
C LYS A 4 4.46 7.35 25.04
N ILE A 5 3.80 8.15 24.20
CA ILE A 5 4.45 9.15 23.33
C ILE A 5 4.45 10.48 24.09
N SER A 6 5.63 11.07 24.28
CA SER A 6 5.82 12.40 24.87
C SER A 6 6.37 13.36 23.82
N LEU A 7 5.69 14.50 23.62
CA LEU A 7 6.14 15.59 22.76
C LEU A 7 6.89 16.64 23.62
N VAL A 8 8.16 16.88 23.31
CA VAL A 8 8.95 17.99 23.89
C VAL A 8 8.83 19.20 22.96
N ARG A 9 8.44 20.36 23.53
CA ARG A 9 8.29 21.63 22.81
C ARG A 9 9.50 22.51 23.07
N GLY A 10 10.33 22.73 22.06
CA GLY A 10 11.40 23.74 22.08
C GLY A 10 10.84 25.10 21.66
N ASN A 11 11.07 26.11 22.51
CA ASN A 11 10.68 27.50 22.28
C ASN A 11 11.49 28.11 21.12
N ASN A 12 10.80 28.72 20.16
CA ASN A 12 11.17 30.03 19.59
C ASN A 12 9.99 30.63 18.85
N PHE A 13 9.73 31.90 19.16
CA PHE A 13 8.60 32.71 18.72
C PHE A 13 8.92 33.27 17.32
N ILE A 14 8.27 32.75 16.28
CA ILE A 14 8.10 33.43 14.99
C ILE A 14 6.63 33.22 14.58
N GLU A 15 5.99 34.33 14.27
CA GLU A 15 4.57 34.51 13.98
C GLU A 15 4.05 33.50 12.93
N LYS A 16 3.34 32.46 13.39
CA LYS A 16 2.66 31.51 12.50
C LYS A 16 1.29 32.07 12.10
N ARG A 17 1.18 32.52 10.85
CA ARG A 17 -0.11 32.48 10.13
C ARG A 17 -0.69 31.07 10.28
N LYS A 18 -1.90 30.98 10.82
CA LYS A 18 -2.64 29.73 10.93
C LYS A 18 -3.06 29.28 9.52
N SER A 19 -2.21 28.53 8.84
CA SER A 19 -2.67 27.61 7.80
C SER A 19 -3.28 26.39 8.50
N LYS A 20 -4.61 26.23 8.36
CA LYS A 20 -5.30 25.01 8.74
C LYS A 20 -5.10 24.00 7.62
N SER A 21 -4.00 23.23 7.66
CA SER A 21 -3.89 22.03 6.82
C SER A 21 -4.91 21.00 7.32
N HIS A 22 -5.91 20.71 6.51
CA HIS A 22 -6.80 19.58 6.73
C HIS A 22 -6.13 18.35 6.14
N GLN A 23 -5.71 17.41 6.98
CA GLN A 23 -5.28 16.09 6.56
C GLN A 23 -6.47 15.15 6.66
N GLN A 24 -6.94 14.63 5.53
CA GLN A 24 -7.92 13.54 5.50
C GLN A 24 -7.20 12.26 5.09
N PHE A 25 -7.33 11.22 5.90
CA PHE A 25 -6.75 9.91 5.66
C PHE A 25 -7.86 8.94 5.28
N GLN A 26 -7.66 8.17 4.20
CA GLN A 26 -8.49 7.03 3.88
C GLN A 26 -7.62 5.78 3.90
N VAL A 27 -8.01 4.83 4.74
CA VAL A 27 -7.33 3.54 4.90
C VAL A 27 -8.25 2.49 4.29
N LEU A 28 -7.78 1.79 3.26
CA LEU A 28 -8.40 0.56 2.80
C LEU A 28 -7.82 -0.58 3.63
N HIS A 29 -8.69 -1.33 4.31
CA HIS A 29 -8.32 -2.47 5.14
C HIS A 29 -9.00 -3.71 4.56
N THR A 30 -8.23 -4.72 4.20
CA THR A 30 -8.75 -6.01 3.72
C THR A 30 -8.44 -7.05 4.77
N GLN A 31 -9.45 -7.67 5.38
CA GLN A 31 -9.24 -8.85 6.22
C GLN A 31 -10.34 -9.90 6.01
N TRP A 32 -9.85 -11.09 5.64
CA TRP A 32 -10.39 -12.46 5.67
C TRP A 32 -11.32 -13.01 4.57
N PHE A 33 -10.71 -13.98 3.89
CA PHE A 33 -11.20 -15.01 3.00
C PHE A 33 -11.86 -16.14 3.81
N ASN A 34 -13.18 -16.09 4.02
CA ASN A 34 -13.97 -17.26 4.41
C ASN A 34 -15.44 -17.05 4.03
N ARG A 35 -15.76 -17.37 2.77
CA ARG A 35 -17.06 -17.85 2.23
C ARG A 35 -17.19 -17.47 0.77
N MET A 36 -16.47 -18.21 -0.06
CA MET A 36 -16.48 -18.17 -1.52
C MET A 36 -17.86 -18.49 -2.16
N SER A 37 -18.92 -18.69 -1.38
CA SER A 37 -20.28 -18.96 -1.88
C SER A 37 -21.29 -17.82 -1.69
N SER A 38 -21.00 -16.78 -0.89
CA SER A 38 -21.83 -15.57 -0.80
C SER A 38 -21.37 -14.42 -1.71
N TRP A 39 -20.17 -14.54 -2.27
CA TRP A 39 -19.48 -13.48 -3.02
C TRP A 39 -20.11 -13.19 -4.40
N PHE A 40 -20.67 -14.19 -5.08
CA PHE A 40 -21.29 -14.04 -6.40
C PHE A 40 -22.58 -13.19 -6.41
N LYS A 41 -23.24 -12.96 -5.26
CA LYS A 41 -24.44 -12.10 -5.18
C LYS A 41 -24.12 -10.62 -4.94
N TRP A 42 -22.87 -10.26 -4.66
CA TRP A 42 -22.50 -8.90 -4.23
C TRP A 42 -21.91 -8.02 -5.35
N GLN A 43 -21.37 -8.62 -6.42
CA GLN A 43 -20.66 -7.90 -7.49
C GLN A 43 -21.55 -6.99 -8.37
N GLY A 44 -22.87 -6.96 -8.17
CA GLY A 44 -23.79 -6.20 -9.03
C GLY A 44 -24.55 -5.04 -8.38
N ARG A 45 -24.55 -4.86 -7.04
CA ARG A 45 -25.55 -3.97 -6.39
C ARG A 45 -25.11 -3.12 -5.19
N ILE A 46 -23.85 -3.11 -4.74
CA ILE A 46 -23.44 -2.27 -3.58
C ILE A 46 -22.26 -1.34 -3.91
N LEU A 47 -22.30 -0.71 -5.08
CA LEU A 47 -21.53 0.52 -5.32
C LEU A 47 -22.37 1.64 -5.95
N SER A 48 -23.71 1.54 -5.91
CA SER A 48 -24.59 2.60 -6.41
C SER A 48 -24.93 3.67 -5.37
N SER A 49 -24.36 3.62 -4.16
CA SER A 49 -24.58 4.65 -3.13
C SER A 49 -23.33 5.06 -2.34
N PHE A 50 -22.17 4.42 -2.54
CA PHE A 50 -20.92 4.86 -1.93
C PHE A 50 -20.28 5.91 -2.84
N ARG A 51 -20.62 7.18 -2.60
CA ARG A 51 -19.85 8.29 -3.16
C ARG A 51 -18.70 8.55 -2.21
N TRP A 52 -17.48 8.40 -2.70
CA TRP A 52 -16.30 8.85 -1.98
C TRP A 52 -16.46 10.35 -1.68
N PRO A 53 -16.11 10.81 -0.46
CA PRO A 53 -16.19 12.23 -0.15
C PRO A 53 -15.27 13.00 -1.09
N ASP A 54 -15.69 14.21 -1.43
CA ASP A 54 -14.81 15.16 -2.08
C ASP A 54 -13.66 15.46 -1.11
N ILE A 55 -12.44 15.36 -1.62
CA ILE A 55 -11.20 15.57 -0.86
C ILE A 55 -10.96 17.08 -0.68
N GLY A 56 -11.81 17.93 -1.29
CA GLY A 56 -11.73 19.38 -1.17
C GLY A 56 -10.56 19.96 -1.96
N ILE A 57 -10.12 19.23 -2.98
CA ILE A 57 -9.04 19.64 -3.87
C ILE A 57 -9.64 20.61 -4.88
N ALA A 58 -9.23 21.88 -4.84
CA ALA A 58 -9.61 22.83 -5.87
C ALA A 58 -9.11 22.36 -7.25
N ASP A 59 -9.80 22.76 -8.33
CA ASP A 59 -9.39 22.46 -9.72
C ASP A 59 -7.93 22.83 -9.99
N TYR A 60 -7.38 23.75 -9.19
CA TYR A 60 -5.98 24.11 -9.14
C TYR A 60 -5.41 23.93 -7.72
N ARG A 61 -4.45 23.00 -7.57
CA ARG A 61 -3.72 22.79 -6.32
C ARG A 61 -2.46 23.64 -6.26
N ASN A 62 -2.17 24.19 -5.08
CA ASN A 62 -0.87 24.77 -4.83
C ASN A 62 0.10 23.67 -4.35
N TYR A 63 0.88 23.10 -5.27
CA TYR A 63 1.84 22.02 -4.98
C TYR A 63 2.96 22.42 -4.01
N GLU A 64 3.15 23.72 -3.72
CA GLU A 64 4.09 24.20 -2.71
C GLU A 64 3.51 24.18 -1.29
N GLU A 65 2.18 24.10 -1.15
CA GLU A 65 1.47 24.18 0.13
C GLU A 65 0.57 22.97 0.41
N GLU A 66 0.23 22.20 -0.63
CA GLU A 66 -0.67 21.07 -0.59
C GLU A 66 0.00 19.83 -1.18
N GLN A 67 -0.14 18.71 -0.48
CA GLN A 67 0.32 17.40 -0.95
C GLN A 67 -0.70 16.34 -0.57
N VAL A 68 -1.08 15.52 -1.55
CA VAL A 68 -2.06 14.44 -1.39
C VAL A 68 -1.31 13.12 -1.37
N ILE A 69 -1.47 12.40 -0.27
CA ILE A 69 -0.82 11.13 0.00
C ILE A 69 -1.86 10.02 -0.02
N LEU A 70 -1.68 9.01 -0.87
CA LEU A 70 -2.49 7.80 -0.83
C LEU A 70 -1.77 6.71 -0.03
N LEU A 71 -2.43 6.21 1.01
CA LEU A 71 -1.93 5.10 1.82
C LEU A 71 -2.56 3.80 1.32
N VAL A 72 -1.72 2.82 0.99
CA VAL A 72 -2.14 1.50 0.53
C VAL A 72 -1.56 0.46 1.50
N SER A 73 -2.42 -0.24 2.22
CA SER A 73 -2.03 -1.27 3.19
C SER A 73 -2.54 -2.63 2.74
N ASP A 74 -1.76 -3.66 3.03
CA ASP A 74 -2.13 -5.08 2.86
C ASP A 74 -2.75 -5.41 1.49
N PRO A 75 -2.08 -5.10 0.35
CA PRO A 75 -2.53 -5.62 -0.94
C PRO A 75 -2.64 -7.15 -0.97
N GLN A 76 -1.72 -7.83 -0.27
CA GLN A 76 -1.60 -9.28 -0.17
C GLN A 76 -1.81 -9.97 -1.53
N LEU A 77 -1.01 -9.57 -2.53
CA LEU A 77 -1.10 -10.18 -3.85
C LEU A 77 -0.76 -11.68 -3.75
N GLN A 78 -1.71 -12.52 -4.15
CA GLN A 78 -1.57 -13.97 -4.03
C GLN A 78 -0.36 -14.51 -4.81
N GLY A 79 0.42 -15.38 -4.16
CA GLY A 79 1.56 -16.10 -4.73
C GLY A 79 1.19 -17.38 -5.51
N TYR A 80 2.05 -18.39 -5.44
CA TYR A 80 2.00 -19.63 -6.22
C TYR A 80 2.11 -20.93 -5.41
N GLN A 81 2.50 -20.89 -4.14
CA GLN A 81 2.84 -22.07 -3.33
C GLN A 81 1.63 -22.67 -2.58
N MET A 82 0.80 -21.84 -1.96
CA MET A 82 -0.28 -22.28 -1.05
C MET A 82 -1.66 -22.34 -1.74
N GLU A 83 -1.68 -22.65 -3.04
CA GLU A 83 -2.88 -22.60 -3.87
C GLU A 83 -3.46 -23.98 -4.23
N PRO A 84 -4.78 -24.09 -4.40
CA PRO A 84 -5.40 -25.27 -4.99
C PRO A 84 -4.84 -25.56 -6.39
N PRO A 85 -4.81 -26.85 -6.80
CA PRO A 85 -4.30 -27.24 -8.10
C PRO A 85 -5.05 -26.56 -9.25
N LEU A 86 -4.39 -26.47 -10.41
CA LEU A 86 -5.00 -25.94 -11.62
C LEU A 86 -6.32 -26.67 -11.95
N PRO A 87 -7.36 -25.94 -12.39
CA PRO A 87 -7.37 -24.52 -12.77
C PRO A 87 -7.73 -23.54 -11.64
N ILE A 88 -8.03 -24.03 -10.43
CA ILE A 88 -8.66 -23.23 -9.36
C ILE A 88 -7.72 -22.10 -8.91
N GLY A 89 -6.46 -22.40 -8.58
CA GLY A 89 -5.51 -21.36 -8.15
C GLY A 89 -5.21 -20.30 -9.22
N ALA A 90 -5.27 -20.66 -10.51
CA ALA A 90 -5.12 -19.69 -11.59
C ALA A 90 -6.32 -18.74 -11.68
N PHE A 91 -7.53 -19.25 -11.47
CA PHE A 91 -8.73 -18.42 -11.42
C PHE A 91 -8.72 -17.50 -10.19
N SER A 92 -8.32 -18.00 -9.02
CA SER A 92 -8.18 -17.19 -7.80
C SER A 92 -7.23 -16.02 -8.02
N ARG A 93 -6.04 -16.27 -8.59
CA ARG A 93 -5.06 -15.22 -8.95
C ARG A 93 -5.64 -14.20 -9.93
N TRP A 94 -6.32 -14.67 -10.97
CA TRP A 94 -6.94 -13.77 -11.95
C TRP A 94 -8.02 -12.87 -11.32
N ASP A 95 -8.84 -13.42 -10.43
CA ASP A 95 -9.91 -12.68 -9.77
C ASP A 95 -9.36 -11.62 -8.80
N ILE A 96 -8.37 -11.98 -7.97
CA ILE A 96 -7.74 -11.03 -7.05
C ILE A 96 -6.98 -9.92 -7.78
N ASP A 97 -6.25 -10.24 -8.85
CA ASP A 97 -5.52 -9.24 -9.67
C ASP A 97 -6.50 -8.22 -10.25
N ARG A 98 -7.62 -8.71 -10.79
CA ARG A 98 -8.68 -7.86 -11.37
C ARG A 98 -9.38 -7.03 -10.29
N TYR A 99 -9.62 -7.60 -9.11
CA TYR A 99 -10.18 -6.87 -7.99
C TYR A 99 -9.26 -5.73 -7.55
N LEU A 100 -8.00 -6.02 -7.25
CA LEU A 100 -7.01 -5.03 -6.82
C LEU A 100 -6.81 -3.94 -7.87
N THR A 101 -6.66 -4.31 -9.16
CA THR A 101 -6.50 -3.34 -10.26
C THR A 101 -7.68 -2.35 -10.30
N ARG A 102 -8.91 -2.86 -10.14
CA ARG A 102 -10.11 -2.02 -10.21
C ARG A 102 -10.27 -1.14 -8.99
N THR A 103 -10.13 -1.68 -7.79
CA THR A 103 -10.34 -0.93 -6.55
C THR A 103 -9.24 0.11 -6.37
N PHE A 104 -7.98 -0.26 -6.62
CA PHE A 104 -6.87 0.68 -6.65
C PHE A 104 -7.07 1.76 -7.71
N GLY A 105 -7.44 1.38 -8.95
CA GLY A 105 -7.69 2.35 -10.02
C GLY A 105 -8.80 3.34 -9.68
N LEU A 106 -9.89 2.90 -9.04
CA LEU A 106 -10.95 3.80 -8.56
C LEU A 106 -10.43 4.76 -7.48
N ALA A 107 -9.71 4.25 -6.47
CA ALA A 107 -9.13 5.09 -5.42
C ALA A 107 -8.11 6.09 -5.99
N TYR A 108 -7.20 5.63 -6.84
CA TYR A 108 -6.19 6.46 -7.49
C TYR A 108 -6.80 7.56 -8.36
N ASN A 109 -7.82 7.24 -9.17
CA ASN A 109 -8.48 8.23 -10.02
C ASN A 109 -9.33 9.23 -9.24
N HIS A 110 -9.90 8.82 -8.10
CA HIS A 110 -10.63 9.71 -7.19
C HIS A 110 -9.68 10.63 -6.44
N VAL A 111 -8.59 10.07 -5.90
CA VAL A 111 -7.66 10.78 -5.01
C VAL A 111 -6.65 11.64 -5.77
N LYS A 112 -6.20 11.18 -6.95
CA LYS A 112 -5.12 11.79 -7.75
C LYS A 112 -3.89 12.14 -6.90
N PRO A 113 -3.27 11.14 -6.22
CA PRO A 113 -2.21 11.40 -5.25
C PRO A 113 -0.91 11.87 -5.91
N ASP A 114 -0.15 12.68 -5.19
CA ASP A 114 1.20 13.08 -5.58
C ASP A 114 2.23 12.01 -5.23
N ILE A 115 1.96 11.28 -4.13
CA ILE A 115 2.80 10.20 -3.62
C ILE A 115 1.93 9.09 -3.03
N ILE A 116 2.40 7.85 -3.16
CA ILE A 116 1.75 6.66 -2.64
C ILE A 116 2.67 5.98 -1.64
N LEU A 117 2.16 5.66 -0.45
CA LEU A 117 2.87 4.87 0.55
C LEU A 117 2.24 3.49 0.64
N PHE A 118 2.99 2.46 0.28
CA PHE A 118 2.63 1.07 0.48
C PHE A 118 3.15 0.60 1.85
N LEU A 119 2.24 0.15 2.71
CA LEU A 119 2.45 -0.01 4.14
C LEU A 119 2.75 -1.44 4.60
N GLY A 120 3.16 -2.32 3.68
CA GLY A 120 3.51 -3.70 3.96
C GLY A 120 2.54 -4.69 3.34
N ASP A 121 2.88 -5.97 3.49
CA ASP A 121 2.13 -7.13 3.02
C ASP A 121 1.75 -7.01 1.55
N LEU A 122 2.75 -6.74 0.71
CA LEU A 122 2.57 -6.49 -0.71
C LEU A 122 2.24 -7.78 -1.46
N ILE A 123 2.98 -8.84 -1.17
CA ILE A 123 2.85 -10.16 -1.77
C ILE A 123 2.69 -11.18 -0.64
N ASP A 124 1.60 -11.94 -0.67
CA ASP A 124 1.21 -12.89 0.39
C ASP A 124 2.31 -13.91 0.70
N GLU A 125 2.98 -14.40 -0.35
CA GLU A 125 4.08 -15.38 -0.23
C GLU A 125 5.45 -14.75 -0.49
N GLY A 126 5.57 -13.43 -0.31
CA GLY A 126 6.80 -12.69 -0.63
C GLY A 126 8.03 -13.20 0.12
N SER A 127 7.85 -13.71 1.34
CA SER A 127 8.92 -14.20 2.20
C SER A 127 9.32 -15.64 1.88
N THR A 128 8.37 -16.50 1.49
CA THR A 128 8.55 -17.95 1.27
C THR A 128 8.78 -18.33 -0.19
N ALA A 129 8.39 -17.47 -1.13
CA ALA A 129 8.55 -17.68 -2.57
C ALA A 129 10.02 -17.97 -2.94
N VAL A 130 10.22 -18.93 -3.86
CA VAL A 130 11.52 -19.06 -4.53
C VAL A 130 11.72 -17.91 -5.51
N ASP A 131 12.96 -17.67 -5.95
CA ASP A 131 13.30 -16.45 -6.70
C ASP A 131 12.51 -16.29 -8.01
N GLU A 132 12.17 -17.40 -8.68
CA GLU A 132 11.33 -17.39 -9.89
C GLU A 132 9.87 -17.00 -9.58
N GLU A 133 9.26 -17.63 -8.57
CA GLU A 133 7.89 -17.30 -8.14
C GLU A 133 7.78 -15.85 -7.67
N TYR A 134 8.78 -15.38 -6.92
CA TYR A 134 8.87 -14.00 -6.47
C TYR A 134 8.95 -13.04 -7.66
N HIS A 135 9.73 -13.37 -8.69
CA HIS A 135 9.81 -12.56 -9.91
C HIS A 135 8.46 -12.45 -10.63
N TYR A 136 7.74 -13.55 -10.80
CA TYR A 136 6.41 -13.53 -11.40
C TYR A 136 5.38 -12.78 -10.55
N ALA A 137 5.44 -12.91 -9.22
CA ALA A 137 4.58 -12.17 -8.32
C ALA A 137 4.86 -10.66 -8.38
N LEU A 138 6.14 -10.25 -8.44
CA LEU A 138 6.55 -8.86 -8.58
C LEU A 138 6.10 -8.24 -9.91
N GLN A 139 6.17 -9.00 -11.01
CA GLN A 139 5.65 -8.55 -12.30
C GLN A 139 4.14 -8.31 -12.22
N ARG A 140 3.38 -9.27 -11.66
CA ARG A 140 1.93 -9.11 -11.44
C ARG A 140 1.61 -7.93 -10.54
N PHE A 141 2.37 -7.73 -9.47
CA PHE A 141 2.22 -6.57 -8.59
C PHE A 141 2.36 -5.26 -9.37
N THR A 142 3.38 -5.17 -10.23
CA THR A 142 3.61 -4.00 -11.08
C THR A 142 2.44 -3.76 -12.04
N ASP A 143 1.90 -4.82 -12.64
CA ASP A 143 0.76 -4.74 -13.56
C ASP A 143 -0.53 -4.30 -12.85
N VAL A 144 -0.81 -4.85 -11.67
CA VAL A 144 -1.99 -4.53 -10.84
C VAL A 144 -2.00 -3.04 -10.44
N PHE A 145 -0.83 -2.48 -10.13
CA PHE A 145 -0.68 -1.08 -9.69
C PHE A 145 -0.22 -0.13 -10.83
N SER A 146 -0.35 -0.56 -12.09
CA SER A 146 0.12 0.18 -13.27
C SER A 146 -0.52 1.56 -13.48
N ALA A 147 -1.73 1.80 -12.94
CA ALA A 147 -2.36 3.12 -12.96
C ALA A 147 -1.48 4.21 -12.31
N ALA A 148 -0.61 3.83 -11.37
CA ALA A 148 0.32 4.71 -10.68
C ALA A 148 1.78 4.53 -11.15
N GLN A 149 2.01 4.12 -12.40
CA GLN A 149 3.37 3.89 -12.92
C GLN A 149 4.28 5.13 -12.79
N TYR A 150 3.74 6.33 -12.93
CA TYR A 150 4.49 7.61 -12.90
C TYR A 150 4.38 8.37 -11.56
N THR A 151 3.64 7.84 -10.58
CA THR A 151 3.50 8.47 -9.26
C THR A 151 4.64 8.02 -8.37
N LYS A 152 5.20 8.93 -7.56
CA LYS A 152 6.23 8.54 -6.59
C LYS A 152 5.64 7.53 -5.61
N LYS A 153 6.36 6.44 -5.37
CA LYS A 153 5.97 5.36 -4.46
C LYS A 153 7.03 5.16 -3.40
N ILE A 154 6.62 4.89 -2.17
CA ILE A 154 7.47 4.43 -1.08
C ILE A 154 6.90 3.12 -0.58
N PHE A 155 7.77 2.12 -0.43
CA PHE A 155 7.40 0.79 0.03
C PHE A 155 8.08 0.46 1.34
N ILE A 156 7.30 -0.01 2.30
CA ILE A 156 7.81 -0.72 3.48
C ILE A 156 7.33 -2.18 3.43
N PRO A 157 8.13 -3.14 3.91
CA PRO A 157 7.73 -4.54 3.94
C PRO A 157 6.86 -4.85 5.16
N GLY A 158 5.94 -5.79 5.00
CA GLY A 158 5.31 -6.53 6.11
C GLY A 158 5.97 -7.89 6.33
N ASP A 159 5.42 -8.70 7.22
CA ASP A 159 5.94 -10.04 7.52
C ASP A 159 5.70 -11.03 6.37
N ASN A 160 4.63 -10.86 5.58
CA ASN A 160 4.45 -11.66 4.36
C ASN A 160 5.51 -11.37 3.30
N ASP A 161 6.14 -10.19 3.33
CA ASP A 161 7.19 -9.82 2.36
C ASP A 161 8.58 -10.33 2.78
N ILE A 162 8.92 -10.27 4.07
CA ILE A 162 10.28 -10.51 4.57
C ILE A 162 10.39 -11.51 5.73
N GLY A 163 9.28 -12.07 6.18
CA GLY A 163 9.18 -12.91 7.36
C GLY A 163 9.17 -12.13 8.68
N GLY A 164 9.03 -12.85 9.79
CA GLY A 164 8.89 -12.27 11.13
C GLY A 164 7.82 -12.94 11.98
N GLU A 165 6.96 -13.77 11.38
CA GLU A 165 5.88 -14.48 12.07
C GLU A 165 6.13 -15.99 12.18
N GLY A 166 5.86 -16.55 13.35
CA GLY A 166 5.86 -18.00 13.58
C GLY A 166 7.18 -18.68 13.25
N ARG A 167 7.17 -19.57 12.25
CA ARG A 167 8.36 -20.29 11.77
C ARG A 167 9.02 -19.62 10.56
N ASP A 168 8.42 -18.56 10.04
CA ASP A 168 8.97 -17.84 8.90
C ASP A 168 9.92 -16.74 9.37
N PHE A 169 11.19 -17.10 9.55
CA PHE A 169 12.17 -16.17 10.09
C PHE A 169 12.48 -15.03 9.12
N ARG A 170 12.58 -13.82 9.66
CA ARG A 170 13.14 -12.67 8.95
C ARG A 170 14.63 -12.87 8.75
N THR A 171 15.06 -13.04 7.51
CA THR A 171 16.48 -13.23 7.15
C THR A 171 17.00 -12.08 6.32
N GLN A 172 18.31 -11.85 6.35
CA GLN A 172 18.93 -10.80 5.53
C GLN A 172 18.67 -11.01 4.04
N LYS A 173 18.69 -12.26 3.56
CA LYS A 173 18.35 -12.60 2.17
C LYS A 173 16.97 -12.07 1.75
N LYS A 174 15.96 -12.20 2.61
CA LYS A 174 14.60 -11.74 2.33
C LYS A 174 14.52 -10.21 2.31
N VAL A 175 15.17 -9.56 3.27
CA VAL A 175 15.27 -8.08 3.32
C VAL A 175 15.97 -7.54 2.07
N ASP A 176 17.10 -8.11 1.69
CA ASP A 176 17.87 -7.69 0.52
C ASP A 176 17.07 -7.89 -0.78
N ARG A 177 16.33 -9.01 -0.90
CA ARG A 177 15.43 -9.26 -2.03
C ARG A 177 14.34 -8.20 -2.13
N PHE A 178 13.69 -7.85 -1.03
CA PHE A 178 12.68 -6.80 -1.00
C PHE A 178 13.25 -5.43 -1.39
N VAL A 179 14.38 -5.04 -0.78
CA VAL A 179 15.06 -3.77 -1.04
C VAL A 179 15.49 -3.64 -2.51
N LYS A 180 15.95 -4.73 -3.12
CA LYS A 180 16.29 -4.79 -4.55
C LYS A 180 15.07 -4.59 -5.46
N SER A 181 13.88 -4.95 -5.00
CA SER A 181 12.66 -5.01 -5.82
C SER A 181 11.86 -3.71 -5.82
N PHE A 182 11.81 -2.99 -4.70
CA PHE A 182 10.85 -1.88 -4.49
C PHE A 182 11.48 -0.50 -4.24
N GLU A 183 12.77 -0.32 -4.51
CA GLU A 183 13.60 0.84 -4.16
C GLU A 183 14.25 0.78 -2.77
N ASN A 184 15.56 1.06 -2.75
CA ASN A 184 16.35 1.18 -1.54
C ASN A 184 16.35 2.62 -1.02
N ILE A 185 15.24 3.05 -0.44
CA ILE A 185 15.20 4.31 0.29
C ILE A 185 15.76 4.07 1.69
N THR A 186 17.01 4.47 1.95
CA THR A 186 17.58 4.52 3.30
C THR A 186 17.55 5.96 3.82
N GLY A 187 16.89 6.16 4.96
CA GLY A 187 16.87 7.44 5.67
C GLY A 187 15.72 8.36 5.24
N VAL A 188 16.05 9.59 4.85
CA VAL A 188 15.08 10.65 4.55
C VAL A 188 14.93 10.83 3.04
N THR A 189 13.69 10.83 2.56
CA THR A 189 13.33 11.24 1.20
C THR A 189 12.41 12.44 1.27
N THR A 190 12.83 13.57 0.72
CA THR A 190 11.99 14.76 0.62
C THR A 190 11.18 14.72 -0.66
N PHE A 191 9.89 15.04 -0.58
CA PHE A 191 9.03 15.22 -1.74
C PHE A 191 8.10 16.41 -1.50
N GLY A 192 8.21 17.45 -2.34
CA GLY A 192 7.58 18.75 -2.05
C GLY A 192 8.14 19.36 -0.77
N PHE A 193 7.25 19.75 0.15
CA PHE A 193 7.59 20.34 1.46
C PHE A 193 7.55 19.33 2.63
N ILE A 194 7.45 18.02 2.33
CA ILE A 194 7.36 16.96 3.35
C ILE A 194 8.58 16.02 3.27
N ASP A 195 9.15 15.73 4.43
CA ASP A 195 10.20 14.73 4.61
C ASP A 195 9.59 13.37 5.01
N TYR A 196 9.89 12.35 4.22
CA TYR A 196 9.51 10.95 4.47
C TYR A 196 10.69 10.21 5.07
N ILE A 197 10.54 9.74 6.31
CA ILE A 197 11.60 9.03 7.04
C ILE A 197 11.24 7.55 7.13
N LYS A 198 12.00 6.70 6.44
CA LYS A 198 11.88 5.25 6.54
C LYS A 198 12.81 4.74 7.64
N VAL A 199 12.23 4.14 8.67
CA VAL A 199 12.96 3.52 9.79
C VAL A 199 12.86 2.01 9.66
N TRP A 200 14.00 1.33 9.70
CA TRP A 200 14.04 -0.13 9.79
C TRP A 200 13.93 -0.55 11.25
N LEU A 201 13.00 -1.46 11.53
CA LEU A 201 12.89 -2.18 12.80
C LEU A 201 13.54 -3.57 12.70
#